data_AF-A0A7C1NYA1-F1
#
_entry.id   AF-A0A7C1NYA1-F1
#
_cell.length_a   1.000
_cell.length_b   1.000
_cell.length_c   1.000
_cell.angle_alpha   90.00
_cell.angle_beta   90.00
_cell.angle_gamma   90.00
#
_symmetry.space_group_name_H-M   'P 1'
#
loop_
_entity.id
_entity.type
_entity.pdbx_description
1 polymer ?
#
loop_
_entity_poly.entity_id
_entity_poly.type
_entity_poly.pdbx_seq_one_letter_code
_entity_poly.pdbx_strand_id
1 'polypeptide(L)'
;MRLEKPEENFEESCLPRSVRSENSRKTGSPELEAITSKHDVVRSIGKHEVVPNQYDPLVHSPRVYISSNVHIKFFTQQGDTAIVHKPRVTLRRGVYRLLAAAAAAAVALSLALILLGRAAKPPVSEGVFAVATFPSIAEDLNLILCDGRALSIVPPGVDPHDYQLSPGDVEKLREARVIVSTGHAPFEARIRDLVERGELAAVLVEIPRIPGMRILLNPSTRQPNLHMPVYDPDNYKIFIGYLAEKLSEVDPARAACYKQKLQQLVSAVDSLRRRVGALNLTALATRPPAQYAVSWAGVEVGYLLVKEEGLPATLEDIARIEKALAAGEVKLIITLSDDPAPLKSKAEELSARYKVPLITIPSPITPPSIYEKIALVAQELSKIATSA
;
A
#
# COMPACT_ATOMS: atom_id res chain seq x y z
N MET A 1 -54.55 42.54 -3.00
CA MET A 1 -53.74 42.58 -4.23
C MET A 1 -52.58 41.62 -4.02
N ARG A 2 -52.77 40.38 -4.50
CA ARG A 2 -51.92 39.21 -4.32
C ARG A 2 -51.61 38.79 -5.76
N LEU A 3 -50.35 38.77 -6.15
CA LEU A 3 -49.96 38.39 -7.51
C LEU A 3 -49.19 37.08 -7.47
N GLU A 4 -49.64 36.20 -8.35
CA GLU A 4 -49.47 34.76 -8.39
C GLU A 4 -48.16 34.34 -9.07
N LYS A 5 -47.72 33.12 -8.76
CA LYS A 5 -46.63 32.41 -9.43
C LYS A 5 -47.10 31.87 -10.79
N PRO A 6 -46.21 31.65 -11.76
CA PRO A 6 -46.51 30.78 -12.88
C PRO A 6 -46.13 29.32 -12.58
N GLU A 7 -47.09 28.44 -12.86
CA GLU A 7 -46.91 27.01 -13.07
C GLU A 7 -46.42 26.79 -14.50
N GLU A 8 -45.42 25.91 -14.70
CA GLU A 8 -45.11 25.36 -16.03
C GLU A 8 -45.11 23.84 -15.97
N ASN A 9 -45.78 23.28 -16.97
CA ASN A 9 -46.28 21.92 -17.07
C ASN A 9 -45.20 20.89 -17.38
N PHE A 10 -45.34 19.72 -16.76
CA PHE A 10 -44.71 18.47 -17.14
C PHE A 10 -45.33 17.93 -18.44
N GLU A 11 -44.53 17.69 -19.47
CA GLU A 11 -44.87 16.79 -20.58
C GLU A 11 -44.04 15.50 -20.47
N GLU A 12 -44.74 14.40 -20.17
CA GLU A 12 -44.30 13.04 -20.46
C GLU A 12 -44.48 12.77 -21.96
N SER A 13 -43.48 12.23 -22.66
CA SER A 13 -43.70 11.14 -23.63
C SER A 13 -42.40 10.60 -24.26
N CYS A 14 -42.46 9.30 -24.58
CA CYS A 14 -41.69 8.56 -25.59
C CYS A 14 -40.32 7.96 -25.20
N LEU A 15 -40.39 6.81 -24.50
CA LEU A 15 -39.48 5.67 -24.64
C LEU A 15 -39.86 4.81 -25.87
N PRO A 16 -38.90 4.27 -26.65
CA PRO A 16 -39.13 3.10 -27.48
C PRO A 16 -38.61 1.80 -26.82
N ARG A 17 -39.37 0.75 -27.12
CA ARG A 17 -39.40 -0.59 -26.54
C ARG A 17 -38.25 -1.50 -27.01
N SER A 18 -37.95 -2.44 -26.13
CA SER A 18 -37.21 -3.69 -26.32
C SER A 18 -37.62 -4.46 -27.59
N VAL A 19 -36.64 -4.85 -28.41
CA VAL A 19 -36.80 -5.84 -29.47
C VAL A 19 -36.51 -7.23 -28.90
N ARG A 20 -37.51 -8.11 -29.08
CA ARG A 20 -37.55 -9.52 -28.70
C ARG A 20 -36.97 -10.32 -29.86
N SER A 21 -35.89 -11.08 -29.66
CA SER A 21 -35.36 -11.99 -30.69
C SER A 21 -36.11 -13.31 -30.67
N GLU A 22 -36.68 -13.66 -31.82
CA GLU A 22 -37.36 -14.93 -32.05
C GLU A 22 -36.38 -16.09 -32.20
N ASN A 23 -36.91 -17.25 -31.82
CA ASN A 23 -36.28 -18.54 -31.72
C ASN A 23 -36.54 -19.31 -33.03
N SER A 24 -35.50 -19.83 -33.69
CA SER A 24 -35.66 -20.78 -34.81
C SER A 24 -34.69 -21.94 -34.67
N ARG A 25 -35.26 -23.14 -34.45
CA ARG A 25 -34.62 -24.45 -34.45
C ARG A 25 -34.08 -24.82 -35.84
N LYS A 26 -32.97 -25.55 -35.88
CA LYS A 26 -32.70 -26.73 -36.74
C LYS A 26 -31.34 -27.33 -36.35
N THR A 27 -31.32 -28.45 -35.63
CA THR A 27 -31.07 -29.84 -36.10
C THR A 27 -29.64 -30.14 -36.53
N GLY A 28 -28.99 -31.12 -35.87
CA GLY A 28 -27.92 -31.93 -36.44
C GLY A 28 -26.74 -32.24 -35.50
N SER A 29 -26.81 -33.35 -34.77
CA SER A 29 -25.62 -34.10 -34.31
C SER A 29 -25.01 -34.85 -35.50
N PRO A 30 -23.72 -35.22 -35.45
CA PRO A 30 -23.40 -36.59 -35.05
C PRO A 30 -22.18 -36.74 -34.12
N GLU A 31 -22.15 -37.89 -33.46
CA GLU A 31 -21.08 -38.51 -32.69
C GLU A 31 -19.75 -38.63 -33.46
N LEU A 32 -18.63 -38.63 -32.75
CA LEU A 32 -17.43 -39.38 -33.14
C LEU A 32 -16.57 -39.76 -31.92
N GLU A 33 -16.73 -41.05 -31.59
CA GLU A 33 -15.84 -42.06 -31.03
C GLU A 33 -14.49 -41.70 -30.39
N ALA A 34 -14.29 -42.38 -29.26
CA ALA A 34 -13.03 -42.59 -28.58
C ALA A 34 -12.05 -43.44 -29.40
N ILE A 35 -10.76 -43.07 -29.37
CA ILE A 35 -9.66 -43.96 -29.73
C ILE A 35 -8.75 -44.12 -28.52
N THR A 36 -8.73 -45.35 -28.00
CA THR A 36 -7.76 -45.89 -27.05
C THR A 36 -6.50 -46.35 -27.78
N SER A 37 -5.33 -46.10 -27.22
CA SER A 37 -4.15 -46.96 -27.44
C SER A 37 -3.13 -46.79 -26.31
N LYS A 38 -2.91 -47.88 -25.55
CA LYS A 38 -1.75 -48.11 -24.68
C LYS A 38 -0.53 -48.45 -25.55
N HIS A 39 0.68 -48.15 -25.08
CA HIS A 39 1.78 -49.12 -24.92
C HIS A 39 2.91 -48.53 -24.05
N ASP A 40 3.37 -49.37 -23.12
CA ASP A 40 4.43 -49.18 -22.13
C ASP A 40 5.84 -49.09 -22.72
N VAL A 41 6.74 -48.32 -22.10
CA VAL A 41 8.15 -48.72 -21.88
C VAL A 41 8.64 -48.21 -20.52
N VAL A 42 9.33 -49.09 -19.81
CA VAL A 42 9.73 -49.11 -18.39
C VAL A 42 11.24 -48.81 -18.21
N ARG A 43 11.64 -48.39 -16.99
CA ARG A 43 12.99 -48.22 -16.38
C ARG A 43 13.69 -46.87 -16.66
N SER A 44 14.34 -46.19 -15.71
CA SER A 44 15.13 -46.65 -14.57
C SER A 44 15.32 -45.56 -13.49
N ILE A 45 15.06 -45.96 -12.24
CA ILE A 45 15.69 -45.58 -10.96
C ILE A 45 17.07 -44.87 -11.01
N GLY A 46 17.21 -43.84 -10.17
CA GLY A 46 18.47 -43.24 -9.73
C GLY A 46 18.26 -42.37 -8.47
N LYS A 47 18.57 -42.93 -7.30
CA LYS A 47 18.54 -42.27 -5.99
C LYS A 47 19.70 -41.27 -5.89
N HIS A 48 19.46 -40.07 -5.37
CA HIS A 48 20.54 -39.23 -4.83
C HIS A 48 20.50 -39.22 -3.31
N GLU A 49 21.61 -39.71 -2.77
CA GLU A 49 21.92 -39.96 -1.38
C GLU A 49 22.55 -38.72 -0.77
N VAL A 50 22.06 -38.36 0.42
CA VAL A 50 22.53 -37.23 1.24
C VAL A 50 23.81 -37.67 1.95
N VAL A 51 24.92 -36.98 1.71
CA VAL A 51 26.19 -37.19 2.42
C VAL A 51 26.25 -36.24 3.63
N PRO A 52 26.39 -36.73 4.87
CA PRO A 52 26.71 -35.90 6.02
C PRO A 52 28.23 -35.79 6.17
N ASN A 53 28.76 -34.56 6.23
CA ASN A 53 30.17 -34.33 6.52
C ASN A 53 30.36 -34.14 8.03
N GLN A 54 31.12 -35.03 8.67
CA GLN A 54 31.73 -34.88 9.99
C GLN A 54 33.23 -34.62 9.78
N TYR A 55 33.79 -33.54 10.34
CA TYR A 55 34.97 -33.57 11.23
C TYR A 55 35.32 -32.18 11.82
N ASP A 56 35.71 -32.26 13.10
CA ASP A 56 36.21 -31.37 14.19
C ASP A 56 37.42 -30.44 13.83
N PRO A 57 38.11 -29.66 14.71
CA PRO A 57 37.86 -29.15 16.09
C PRO A 57 38.25 -27.66 16.40
N LEU A 58 37.94 -27.24 17.64
CA LEU A 58 38.68 -26.27 18.53
C LEU A 58 38.74 -24.76 18.19
N VAL A 59 37.97 -23.93 18.93
CA VAL A 59 38.46 -22.62 19.44
C VAL A 59 37.91 -22.37 20.85
N HIS A 60 38.83 -22.13 21.79
CA HIS A 60 38.60 -21.82 23.21
C HIS A 60 37.92 -20.46 23.42
N SER A 61 37.03 -20.39 24.42
CA SER A 61 36.67 -19.12 25.09
C SER A 61 36.54 -19.39 26.60
N PRO A 62 37.26 -18.68 27.47
CA PRO A 62 37.25 -18.98 28.90
C PRO A 62 35.97 -18.48 29.56
N ARG A 63 35.29 -19.37 30.31
CA ARG A 63 34.25 -19.00 31.28
C ARG A 63 34.91 -18.68 32.62
N VAL A 64 34.72 -17.46 33.09
CA VAL A 64 35.10 -17.02 34.44
C VAL A 64 34.11 -17.63 35.45
N TYR A 65 34.61 -18.49 36.33
CA TYR A 65 33.92 -18.89 37.56
C TYR A 65 34.53 -18.12 38.73
N ILE A 66 33.74 -17.32 39.42
CA ILE A 66 34.13 -16.72 40.71
C ILE A 66 33.70 -17.71 41.79
N SER A 67 34.66 -18.46 42.35
CA SER A 67 34.44 -19.23 43.58
C SER A 67 34.92 -18.43 44.78
N SER A 68 34.00 -18.09 45.68
CA SER A 68 34.30 -17.46 46.96
C SER A 68 34.78 -18.53 47.95
N ASN A 69 36.09 -18.69 48.14
CA ASN A 69 36.67 -19.29 49.35
C ASN A 69 38.18 -18.99 49.39
N VAL A 70 38.56 -17.95 50.13
CA VAL A 70 39.95 -17.64 50.44
C VAL A 70 40.20 -18.00 51.91
N HIS A 71 40.94 -19.09 52.12
CA HIS A 71 41.58 -19.41 53.40
C HIS A 71 43.01 -18.84 53.38
N ILE A 72 43.29 -17.90 54.27
CA ILE A 72 44.66 -17.43 54.54
C ILE A 72 45.07 -18.00 55.90
N LYS A 73 46.09 -18.87 55.90
CA LYS A 73 46.87 -19.23 57.09
C LYS A 73 48.16 -18.44 57.07
N PHE A 74 48.47 -17.78 58.19
CA PHE A 74 49.83 -17.36 58.51
C PHE A 74 50.23 -18.01 59.84
N PHE A 75 51.38 -18.67 59.85
CA PHE A 75 52.10 -19.09 61.05
C PHE A 75 53.11 -18.00 61.40
N THR A 76 53.28 -17.67 62.67
CA THR A 76 54.55 -17.16 63.24
C THR A 76 54.66 -17.48 64.74
N GLN A 77 55.91 -17.50 65.19
CA GLN A 77 56.47 -17.97 66.45
C GLN A 77 55.91 -17.33 67.74
N GLN A 78 55.88 -18.17 68.78
CA GLN A 78 56.31 -17.94 70.17
C GLN A 78 56.54 -16.47 70.61
N GLY A 79 55.75 -16.01 71.59
CA GLY A 79 56.11 -14.86 72.43
C GLY A 79 54.93 -13.96 72.80
N ASP A 80 54.59 -14.00 74.08
CA ASP A 80 53.91 -12.99 74.88
C ASP A 80 52.40 -12.70 74.73
N THR A 81 51.79 -12.69 75.91
CA THR A 81 50.39 -12.51 76.21
C THR A 81 50.03 -11.03 76.19
N ALA A 82 49.03 -10.67 75.40
CA ALA A 82 48.31 -9.40 75.55
C ALA A 82 46.81 -9.69 75.60
N ILE A 83 46.23 -9.57 76.80
CA ILE A 83 44.80 -9.66 77.02
C ILE A 83 44.15 -8.40 76.45
N VAL A 84 43.49 -8.52 75.30
CA VAL A 84 42.58 -7.48 74.77
C VAL A 84 41.17 -7.80 75.24
N HIS A 85 40.67 -7.05 76.23
CA HIS A 85 39.25 -7.08 76.58
C HIS A 85 38.42 -6.49 75.43
N LYS A 86 37.68 -7.35 74.71
CA LYS A 86 36.59 -6.91 73.83
C LYS A 86 35.38 -6.57 74.70
N PRO A 87 34.81 -5.35 74.64
CA PRO A 87 33.58 -5.04 75.33
C PRO A 87 32.44 -5.84 74.68
N ARG A 88 31.79 -6.71 75.46
CA ARG A 88 30.51 -7.31 75.08
C ARG A 88 29.43 -6.24 75.19
N VAL A 89 29.10 -5.60 74.08
CA VAL A 89 27.88 -4.80 73.98
C VAL A 89 26.70 -5.76 73.83
N THR A 90 26.05 -6.10 74.94
CA THR A 90 24.78 -6.84 74.92
C THR A 90 23.64 -5.88 74.59
N LEU A 91 23.26 -5.80 73.31
CA LEU A 91 22.03 -5.10 72.91
C LEU A 91 20.83 -5.75 73.61
N ARG A 92 20.01 -4.96 74.31
CA ARG A 92 18.78 -5.43 74.97
C ARG A 92 17.87 -6.11 73.94
N ARG A 93 17.28 -7.26 74.29
CA ARG A 93 16.34 -8.05 73.46
C ARG A 93 15.21 -7.22 72.81
N GLY A 94 14.83 -6.09 73.40
CA GLY A 94 13.85 -5.16 72.83
C GLY A 94 14.31 -4.45 71.55
N VAL A 95 15.61 -4.16 71.41
CA VAL A 95 16.17 -3.52 70.22
C VAL A 95 16.12 -4.47 69.02
N TYR A 96 16.37 -5.76 69.22
CA TYR A 96 16.23 -6.78 68.17
C TYR A 96 14.79 -6.92 67.65
N ARG A 97 13.78 -6.77 68.51
CA ARG A 97 12.36 -6.82 68.10
C ARG A 97 11.96 -5.60 67.27
N LEU A 98 12.44 -4.41 67.64
CA LEU A 98 12.19 -3.18 66.88
C LEU A 98 12.89 -3.20 65.52
N LEU A 99 14.14 -3.67 65.45
CA LEU A 99 14.88 -3.83 64.19
C LEU A 99 14.24 -4.88 63.29
N ALA A 100 13.76 -6.00 63.84
CA ALA A 100 13.05 -7.03 63.07
C ALA A 100 11.71 -6.53 62.51
N ALA A 101 10.94 -5.75 63.30
CA ALA A 101 9.69 -5.15 62.83
C ALA A 101 9.91 -4.10 61.73
N ALA A 102 10.95 -3.27 61.86
CA ALA A 102 11.33 -2.31 60.82
C ALA A 102 11.77 -2.99 59.52
N ALA A 103 12.55 -4.08 59.63
CA ALA A 103 12.95 -4.89 58.48
C ALA A 103 11.75 -5.54 57.78
N ALA A 104 10.80 -6.10 58.54
CA ALA A 104 9.59 -6.70 57.99
C ALA A 104 8.70 -5.65 57.27
N ALA A 105 8.59 -4.44 57.84
CA ALA A 105 7.86 -3.33 57.22
C ALA A 105 8.53 -2.84 55.93
N ALA A 106 9.86 -2.77 55.88
CA ALA A 106 10.60 -2.42 54.68
C ALA A 106 10.45 -3.48 53.58
N VAL A 107 10.45 -4.76 53.95
CA VAL A 107 10.20 -5.88 53.01
C VAL A 107 8.76 -5.82 52.48
N ALA A 108 7.77 -5.59 53.34
CA ALA A 108 6.38 -5.44 52.90
C ALA A 108 6.17 -4.24 51.97
N LEU A 109 6.81 -3.10 52.26
CA LEU A 109 6.73 -1.89 51.44
C LEU A 109 7.42 -2.07 50.07
N SER A 110 8.59 -2.72 50.05
CA SER A 110 9.27 -3.06 48.79
C SER A 110 8.50 -4.08 47.97
N LEU A 111 7.85 -5.07 48.60
CA LEU A 111 6.96 -6.00 47.90
C LEU A 111 5.72 -5.28 47.33
N ALA A 112 5.13 -4.35 48.08
CA ALA A 112 4.01 -3.53 47.62
C ALA A 112 4.40 -2.62 46.45
N LEU A 113 5.61 -2.03 46.48
CA LEU A 113 6.15 -1.24 45.37
C LEU A 113 6.44 -2.08 44.12
N ILE A 114 6.92 -3.33 44.27
CA ILE A 114 7.11 -4.26 43.16
C ILE A 114 5.76 -4.69 42.56
N LEU A 115 4.72 -4.85 43.38
CA LEU A 115 3.38 -5.17 42.93
C LEU A 115 2.68 -3.98 42.23
N LEU A 116 2.92 -2.75 42.69
CA LEU A 116 2.44 -1.52 42.01
C LEU A 116 3.24 -1.21 40.72
N GLY A 117 4.51 -1.61 40.64
CA GLY A 117 5.37 -1.41 39.47
C GLY A 117 5.09 -2.36 38.30
N ARG A 118 4.24 -3.38 38.48
CA ARG A 118 3.69 -4.19 37.39
C ARG A 118 2.50 -3.46 36.74
N ALA A 119 2.75 -2.29 36.17
CA ALA A 119 1.92 -1.88 35.03
C ALA A 119 2.11 -2.97 33.97
N ALA A 120 1.07 -3.77 33.73
CA ALA A 120 1.06 -4.67 32.59
C ALA A 120 1.43 -3.81 31.38
N LYS A 121 2.55 -4.10 30.72
CA LYS A 121 2.80 -3.54 29.38
C LYS A 121 1.50 -3.84 28.63
N PRO A 122 0.82 -2.83 28.06
CA PRO A 122 -0.35 -3.11 27.26
C PRO A 122 0.07 -4.19 26.26
N PRO A 123 -0.76 -5.23 26.06
CA PRO A 123 -0.46 -6.20 25.02
C PRO A 123 -0.12 -5.40 23.77
N VAL A 124 1.04 -5.69 23.16
CA VAL A 124 1.39 -5.09 21.88
C VAL A 124 0.27 -5.55 20.95
N SER A 125 -0.75 -4.71 20.75
CA SER A 125 -1.84 -5.07 19.87
C SER A 125 -1.17 -5.27 18.52
N GLU A 126 -1.49 -6.35 17.82
CA GLU A 126 -1.09 -6.44 16.42
C GLU A 126 -1.64 -5.20 15.71
N GLY A 127 -0.81 -4.56 14.88
CA GLY A 127 -1.23 -3.34 14.19
C GLY A 127 -2.34 -3.62 13.17
N VAL A 128 -2.88 -2.57 12.58
CA VAL A 128 -3.94 -2.69 11.58
C VAL A 128 -3.47 -3.55 10.40
N PHE A 129 -4.18 -4.65 10.14
CA PHE A 129 -4.12 -5.34 8.86
C PHE A 129 -5.06 -4.64 7.87
N ALA A 130 -4.48 -4.09 6.80
CA ALA A 130 -5.21 -3.44 5.73
C ALA A 130 -5.08 -4.22 4.42
N VAL A 131 -6.08 -4.09 3.56
CA VAL A 131 -6.08 -4.67 2.22
C VAL A 131 -6.32 -3.56 1.21
N ALA A 132 -5.45 -3.44 0.23
CA ALA A 132 -5.70 -2.64 -0.95
C ALA A 132 -6.17 -3.54 -2.10
N THR A 133 -6.94 -2.96 -3.00
CA THR A 133 -7.32 -3.60 -4.26
C THR A 133 -6.14 -3.68 -5.24
N PHE A 134 -5.22 -2.71 -5.20
CA PHE A 134 -4.09 -2.61 -6.12
C PHE A 134 -2.73 -2.55 -5.41
N PRO A 135 -1.65 -3.06 -6.05
CA PRO A 135 -0.30 -3.11 -5.47
C PRO A 135 0.24 -1.76 -4.97
N SER A 136 0.12 -0.72 -5.79
CA SER A 136 0.63 0.61 -5.45
C SER A 136 0.00 1.21 -4.18
N ILE A 137 -1.31 0.98 -4.02
CA ILE A 137 -2.08 1.43 -2.86
C ILE A 137 -1.72 0.62 -1.61
N ALA A 138 -1.38 -0.67 -1.76
CA ALA A 138 -0.83 -1.46 -0.65
C ALA A 138 0.52 -0.89 -0.18
N GLU A 139 1.38 -0.48 -1.11
CA GLU A 139 2.64 0.19 -0.77
C GLU A 139 2.41 1.55 -0.08
N ASP A 140 1.43 2.36 -0.53
CA ASP A 140 1.07 3.61 0.17
C ASP A 140 0.55 3.36 1.60
N LEU A 141 -0.24 2.30 1.80
CA LEU A 141 -0.66 1.88 3.13
C LEU A 141 0.54 1.49 4.00
N ASN A 142 1.52 0.77 3.46
CA ASN A 142 2.74 0.42 4.20
C ASN A 142 3.59 1.63 4.60
N LEU A 143 3.48 2.77 3.90
CA LEU A 143 4.14 4.01 4.29
C LEU A 143 3.52 4.65 5.55
N ILE A 144 2.20 4.50 5.73
CA ILE A 144 1.46 5.13 6.83
C ILE A 144 1.16 4.20 8.00
N LEU A 145 1.05 2.88 7.75
CA LEU A 145 0.86 1.88 8.79
C LEU A 145 2.08 1.87 9.73
N CYS A 146 1.81 1.80 11.03
CA CYS A 146 2.83 1.78 12.07
C CYS A 146 3.28 0.33 12.30
N ASP A 147 2.74 -0.37 13.31
CA ASP A 147 3.00 -1.80 13.52
C ASP A 147 2.08 -2.70 12.65
N GLY A 148 1.40 -2.09 11.68
CA GLY A 148 0.44 -2.76 10.80
C GLY A 148 1.10 -3.31 9.54
N ARG A 149 0.29 -3.94 8.70
CA ARG A 149 0.72 -4.44 7.38
C ARG A 149 -0.39 -4.25 6.36
N ALA A 150 -0.02 -4.06 5.10
CA ALA A 150 -0.95 -4.08 3.99
C ALA A 150 -0.62 -5.16 2.97
N LEU A 151 -1.63 -5.68 2.29
CA LEU A 151 -1.47 -6.50 1.08
C LEU A 151 -2.38 -6.00 -0.04
N SER A 152 -2.05 -6.38 -1.27
CA SER A 152 -2.91 -6.17 -2.43
C SER A 152 -3.72 -7.43 -2.75
N ILE A 153 -4.97 -7.24 -3.18
CA ILE A 153 -5.79 -8.30 -3.78
C ILE A 153 -5.28 -8.63 -5.18
N VAL A 154 -5.17 -7.64 -6.06
CA VAL A 154 -4.64 -7.86 -7.41
C VAL A 154 -3.13 -8.11 -7.31
N PRO A 155 -2.61 -9.22 -7.85
CA PRO A 155 -1.18 -9.46 -7.89
C PRO A 155 -0.45 -8.46 -8.81
N PRO A 156 0.83 -8.16 -8.57
CA PRO A 156 1.62 -7.33 -9.48
C PRO A 156 1.62 -7.86 -10.92
N GLY A 157 1.35 -6.99 -11.88
CA GLY A 157 1.38 -7.31 -13.32
C GLY A 157 0.11 -7.97 -13.87
N VAL A 158 -0.92 -8.18 -13.04
CA VAL A 158 -2.24 -8.64 -13.49
C VAL A 158 -3.10 -7.46 -13.89
N ASP A 159 -3.79 -7.58 -15.01
CA ASP A 159 -4.77 -6.58 -15.45
C ASP A 159 -5.97 -6.57 -14.47
N PRO A 160 -6.24 -5.44 -13.81
CA PRO A 160 -7.34 -5.31 -12.85
C PRO A 160 -8.74 -5.42 -13.50
N HIS A 161 -8.88 -5.16 -14.80
CA HIS A 161 -10.18 -5.15 -15.49
C HIS A 161 -10.73 -6.56 -15.73
N ASP A 162 -9.84 -7.53 -15.91
CA ASP A 162 -10.17 -8.95 -16.06
C ASP A 162 -10.10 -9.74 -14.74
N TYR A 163 -9.69 -9.08 -13.66
CA TYR A 163 -9.50 -9.74 -12.37
C TYR A 163 -10.83 -10.12 -11.73
N GLN A 164 -10.86 -11.31 -11.12
CA GLN A 164 -12.00 -11.81 -10.35
C GLN A 164 -11.55 -12.19 -8.94
N LEU A 165 -12.35 -11.80 -7.93
CA LEU A 165 -12.09 -12.19 -6.54
C LEU A 165 -12.12 -13.71 -6.40
N SER A 166 -11.03 -14.31 -5.95
CA SER A 166 -11.03 -15.71 -5.52
C SER A 166 -11.61 -15.85 -4.11
N PRO A 167 -12.02 -17.06 -3.69
CA PRO A 167 -12.39 -17.31 -2.30
C PRO A 167 -11.28 -16.92 -1.30
N GLY A 168 -10.01 -17.16 -1.66
CA GLY A 168 -8.88 -16.76 -0.82
C GLY A 168 -8.72 -15.25 -0.68
N ASP A 169 -9.15 -14.46 -1.67
CA ASP A 169 -9.16 -13.00 -1.59
C ASP A 169 -10.25 -12.50 -0.67
N VAL A 170 -11.42 -13.15 -0.70
CA VAL A 170 -12.52 -12.87 0.23
C VAL A 170 -12.11 -13.14 1.68
N GLU A 171 -11.37 -14.21 1.96
CA GLU A 171 -10.85 -14.46 3.31
C GLU A 171 -9.86 -13.36 3.77
N LYS A 172 -8.94 -12.92 2.89
CA LYS A 172 -8.04 -11.79 3.21
C LYS A 172 -8.83 -10.52 3.51
N LEU A 173 -9.89 -10.24 2.74
CA LEU A 173 -10.78 -9.09 2.96
C LEU A 173 -11.53 -9.20 4.29
N ARG A 174 -11.95 -10.40 4.72
CA ARG A 174 -12.62 -10.64 6.01
C ARG A 174 -11.72 -10.37 7.21
N GLU A 175 -10.44 -10.71 7.09
CA GLU A 175 -9.43 -10.45 8.13
C GLU A 175 -9.04 -8.97 8.24
N ALA A 176 -9.25 -8.19 7.17
CA ALA A 176 -8.85 -6.79 7.12
C ALA A 176 -9.69 -5.92 8.06
N ARG A 177 -9.07 -4.92 8.68
CA ARG A 177 -9.79 -3.87 9.41
C ARG A 177 -10.08 -2.64 8.55
N VAL A 178 -9.28 -2.44 7.50
CA VAL A 178 -9.43 -1.37 6.50
C VAL A 178 -9.25 -1.96 5.12
N ILE A 179 -10.15 -1.64 4.19
CA ILE A 179 -10.03 -1.98 2.78
C ILE A 179 -9.94 -0.68 1.97
N VAL A 180 -8.98 -0.58 1.06
CA VAL A 180 -8.84 0.55 0.15
C VAL A 180 -9.11 0.13 -1.29
N SER A 181 -10.14 0.72 -1.87
CA SER A 181 -10.63 0.50 -3.22
C SER A 181 -10.39 1.74 -4.10
N THR A 182 -10.00 1.51 -5.35
CA THR A 182 -9.94 2.53 -6.39
C THR A 182 -11.32 2.86 -6.96
N GLY A 183 -12.31 2.00 -6.71
CA GLY A 183 -13.70 2.17 -7.11
C GLY A 183 -13.89 2.15 -8.63
N HIS A 184 -12.95 1.56 -9.38
CA HIS A 184 -12.89 1.63 -10.83
C HIS A 184 -13.05 0.26 -11.49
N ALA A 185 -12.40 -0.78 -10.96
CA ALA A 185 -12.42 -2.10 -11.56
C ALA A 185 -13.70 -2.89 -11.18
N PRO A 186 -14.24 -3.76 -12.07
CA PRO A 186 -15.51 -4.45 -11.83
C PRO A 186 -15.56 -5.27 -10.54
N PHE A 187 -14.47 -5.95 -10.18
CA PHE A 187 -14.42 -6.78 -8.96
C PHE A 187 -14.53 -5.95 -7.67
N GLU A 188 -14.21 -4.66 -7.70
CA GLU A 188 -14.29 -3.78 -6.54
C GLU A 188 -15.74 -3.47 -6.16
N ALA A 189 -16.66 -3.47 -7.12
CA ALA A 189 -18.09 -3.36 -6.85
C ALA A 189 -18.57 -4.52 -5.96
N ARG A 190 -18.03 -5.73 -6.18
CA ARG A 190 -18.32 -6.89 -5.33
C ARG A 190 -17.79 -6.71 -3.91
N ILE A 191 -16.64 -6.05 -3.72
CA ILE A 191 -16.13 -5.73 -2.38
C ILE A 191 -17.11 -4.79 -1.65
N ARG A 192 -17.60 -3.75 -2.33
CA ARG A 192 -18.61 -2.84 -1.78
C ARG A 192 -19.88 -3.59 -1.38
N ASP A 193 -20.41 -4.44 -2.26
CA ASP A 193 -21.61 -5.25 -1.97
C ASP A 193 -21.44 -6.11 -0.71
N LEU A 194 -20.26 -6.72 -0.54
CA LEU A 194 -19.96 -7.56 0.63
C LEU A 194 -19.88 -6.74 1.92
N VAL A 195 -19.34 -5.52 1.87
CA VAL A 195 -19.33 -4.59 3.02
C VAL A 195 -20.75 -4.13 3.36
N GLU A 196 -21.55 -3.73 2.36
CA GLU A 196 -22.93 -3.26 2.55
C GLU A 196 -23.85 -4.35 3.14
N ARG A 197 -23.60 -5.62 2.81
CA ARG A 197 -24.31 -6.77 3.38
C ARG A 197 -23.81 -7.17 4.77
N GLY A 198 -22.75 -6.55 5.28
CA GLY A 198 -22.13 -6.89 6.56
C GLY A 198 -21.32 -8.19 6.52
N GLU A 199 -21.00 -8.72 5.33
CA GLU A 199 -20.14 -9.90 5.18
C GLU A 199 -18.65 -9.57 5.38
N LEU A 200 -18.27 -8.31 5.19
CA LEU A 200 -16.95 -7.75 5.52
C LEU A 200 -17.12 -6.65 6.57
N ALA A 201 -16.46 -6.81 7.73
CA ALA A 201 -16.55 -5.86 8.84
C ALA A 201 -15.57 -4.67 8.72
N ALA A 202 -14.74 -4.65 7.68
CA ALA A 202 -13.70 -3.64 7.48
C ALA A 202 -14.29 -2.26 7.15
N VAL A 203 -13.57 -1.20 7.53
CA VAL A 203 -13.83 0.15 7.01
C VAL A 203 -13.43 0.19 5.54
N LEU A 204 -14.40 0.43 4.64
CA LEU A 204 -14.15 0.58 3.22
C LEU A 204 -13.83 2.05 2.89
N VAL A 205 -12.66 2.28 2.28
CA VAL A 205 -12.24 3.56 1.73
C VAL A 205 -12.22 3.45 0.21
N GLU A 206 -13.13 4.15 -0.46
CA GLU A 206 -13.15 4.23 -1.91
C GLU A 206 -12.58 5.56 -2.39
N ILE A 207 -11.45 5.53 -3.09
CA ILE A 207 -10.68 6.72 -3.49
C ILE A 207 -11.56 7.80 -4.15
N PRO A 208 -12.43 7.50 -5.14
CA PRO A 208 -13.24 8.52 -5.79
C PRO A 208 -14.31 9.14 -4.87
N ARG A 209 -14.62 8.51 -3.74
CA ARG A 209 -15.63 8.97 -2.77
C ARG A 209 -15.03 9.71 -1.57
N ILE A 210 -13.70 9.85 -1.51
CA ILE A 210 -13.04 10.62 -0.45
C ILE A 210 -13.44 12.10 -0.60
N PRO A 211 -13.94 12.77 0.46
CA PRO A 211 -14.30 14.18 0.39
C PRO A 211 -13.13 15.05 -0.06
N GLY A 212 -13.39 15.95 -1.02
CA GLY A 212 -12.38 16.84 -1.59
C GLY A 212 -11.57 16.25 -2.75
N MET A 213 -11.73 14.95 -3.06
CA MET A 213 -11.05 14.31 -4.20
C MET A 213 -11.43 15.00 -5.52
N ARG A 214 -10.44 15.49 -6.26
CA ARG A 214 -10.68 16.11 -7.57
C ARG A 214 -10.67 15.03 -8.66
N ILE A 215 -11.84 14.80 -9.26
CA ILE A 215 -11.99 13.90 -10.40
C ILE A 215 -11.96 14.71 -11.70
N LEU A 216 -10.95 14.44 -12.53
CA LEU A 216 -10.78 15.04 -13.86
C LEU A 216 -11.73 14.40 -14.87
N LEU A 217 -12.00 15.10 -15.97
CA LEU A 217 -12.69 14.52 -17.12
C LEU A 217 -11.67 13.92 -18.09
N ASN A 218 -11.93 12.69 -18.53
CA ASN A 218 -11.17 12.05 -19.59
C ASN A 218 -11.24 12.93 -20.85
N PRO A 219 -10.09 13.29 -21.45
CA PRO A 219 -10.05 14.25 -22.55
C PRO A 219 -10.76 13.72 -23.81
N SER A 220 -10.78 12.40 -24.02
CA SER A 220 -11.38 11.78 -25.19
C SER A 220 -12.85 11.42 -25.02
N THR A 221 -13.25 10.91 -23.85
CA THR A 221 -14.64 10.44 -23.62
C THR A 221 -15.53 11.46 -22.91
N ARG A 222 -14.92 12.49 -22.30
CA ARG A 222 -15.60 13.50 -21.45
C ARG A 222 -16.29 12.92 -20.21
N GLN A 223 -16.06 11.64 -19.90
CA GLN A 223 -16.53 10.99 -18.68
C GLN A 223 -15.56 11.23 -17.51
N PRO A 224 -15.99 11.06 -16.25
CA PRO A 224 -15.08 11.08 -15.11
C PRO A 224 -13.91 10.10 -15.29
N ASN A 225 -12.68 10.59 -15.15
CA ASN A 225 -11.48 9.77 -15.23
C ASN A 225 -11.21 9.14 -13.85
N LEU A 226 -11.45 7.82 -13.72
CA LEU A 226 -11.20 7.08 -12.47
C LEU A 226 -9.84 6.38 -12.43
N HIS A 227 -8.97 6.63 -13.40
CA HIS A 227 -7.67 5.98 -13.52
C HIS A 227 -6.66 6.56 -12.55
N MET A 228 -6.78 6.11 -11.31
CA MET A 228 -5.92 6.42 -10.18
C MET A 228 -5.79 7.93 -9.87
N PRO A 229 -6.89 8.58 -9.41
CA PRO A 229 -6.91 10.02 -9.13
C PRO A 229 -5.83 10.50 -8.15
N VAL A 230 -5.37 9.63 -7.25
CA VAL A 230 -4.33 9.94 -6.27
C VAL A 230 -2.92 9.97 -6.85
N TYR A 231 -2.75 9.70 -8.14
CA TYR A 231 -1.48 9.95 -8.83
C TYR A 231 -1.20 11.46 -8.98
N ASP A 232 -2.21 12.30 -8.81
CA ASP A 232 -2.05 13.73 -8.61
C ASP A 232 -1.64 14.02 -7.15
N PRO A 233 -0.57 14.80 -6.89
CA PRO A 233 -0.02 15.00 -5.56
C PRO A 233 -0.96 15.72 -4.60
N ASP A 234 -1.87 16.57 -5.09
CA ASP A 234 -2.84 17.24 -4.21
C ASP A 234 -3.96 16.26 -3.81
N ASN A 235 -4.42 15.43 -4.74
CA ASN A 235 -5.31 14.30 -4.43
C ASN A 235 -4.64 13.28 -3.50
N TYR A 236 -3.34 13.01 -3.67
CA TYR A 236 -2.59 12.11 -2.82
C TYR A 236 -2.58 12.58 -1.35
N LYS A 237 -2.37 13.88 -1.11
CA LYS A 237 -2.43 14.45 0.24
C LYS A 237 -3.81 14.30 0.88
N ILE A 238 -4.88 14.49 0.10
CA ILE A 238 -6.26 14.27 0.56
C ILE A 238 -6.47 12.79 0.93
N PHE A 239 -6.05 11.89 0.06
CA PHE A 239 -6.14 10.45 0.27
C PHE A 239 -5.41 9.98 1.53
N ILE A 240 -4.13 10.34 1.68
CA ILE A 240 -3.33 9.87 2.81
C ILE A 240 -3.76 10.52 4.13
N GLY A 241 -4.28 11.75 4.08
CA GLY A 241 -4.92 12.42 5.22
C GLY A 241 -6.18 11.67 5.68
N TYR A 242 -7.04 11.30 4.74
CA TYR A 242 -8.25 10.52 5.02
C TYR A 242 -7.90 9.13 5.57
N LEU A 243 -6.88 8.47 5.03
CA LEU A 243 -6.39 7.20 5.56
C LEU A 243 -5.88 7.33 7.00
N ALA A 244 -5.11 8.39 7.32
CA ALA A 244 -4.62 8.61 8.68
C ALA A 244 -5.77 8.78 9.69
N GLU A 245 -6.83 9.48 9.29
CA GLU A 245 -8.05 9.63 10.10
C GLU A 245 -8.73 8.28 10.34
N LYS A 246 -9.00 7.51 9.27
CA LYS A 246 -9.64 6.19 9.39
C LYS A 246 -8.80 5.17 10.16
N LEU A 247 -7.49 5.18 9.98
CA LEU A 247 -6.58 4.37 10.78
C LEU A 247 -6.59 4.78 12.26
N SER A 248 -6.73 6.07 12.56
CA SER A 248 -6.82 6.55 13.95
C SER A 248 -8.16 6.20 14.60
N GLU A 249 -9.26 6.16 13.84
CA GLU A 249 -10.57 5.68 14.32
C GLU A 249 -10.51 4.17 14.64
N VAL A 250 -9.86 3.39 13.76
CA VAL A 250 -9.76 1.93 13.89
C VAL A 250 -8.73 1.53 14.96
N ASP A 251 -7.60 2.24 15.08
CA ASP A 251 -6.55 1.97 16.07
C ASP A 251 -6.13 3.25 16.82
N PRO A 252 -6.95 3.69 17.81
CA PRO A 252 -6.69 4.91 18.58
C PRO A 252 -5.37 4.88 19.35
N ALA A 253 -4.87 3.68 19.70
CA ALA A 253 -3.61 3.53 20.41
C ALA A 253 -2.41 3.99 19.55
N ARG A 254 -2.55 4.00 18.22
CA ARG A 254 -1.51 4.41 17.26
C ARG A 254 -1.81 5.73 16.54
N ALA A 255 -2.88 6.44 16.90
CA ALA A 255 -3.28 7.70 16.29
C ALA A 255 -2.14 8.74 16.20
N ALA A 256 -1.30 8.85 17.24
CA ALA A 256 -0.15 9.74 17.24
C ALA A 256 0.90 9.36 16.18
N CYS A 257 1.12 8.06 15.98
CA CYS A 257 2.03 7.55 14.96
C CYS A 257 1.50 7.82 13.54
N TYR A 258 0.21 7.56 13.28
CA TYR A 258 -0.42 7.87 11.99
C TYR A 258 -0.34 9.36 11.66
N LYS A 259 -0.59 10.23 12.63
CA LYS A 259 -0.46 11.68 12.47
C LYS A 259 0.98 12.09 12.12
N GLN A 260 1.98 11.50 12.77
CA GLN A 260 3.39 11.77 12.47
C GLN A 260 3.76 11.30 11.05
N LYS A 261 3.37 10.09 10.65
CA LYS A 261 3.60 9.54 9.30
C LYS A 261 2.93 10.40 8.23
N LEU A 262 1.69 10.83 8.48
CA LEU A 262 0.97 11.76 7.61
C LEU A 262 1.76 13.06 7.40
N GLN A 263 2.22 13.70 8.48
CA GLN A 263 2.98 14.95 8.39
C GLN A 263 4.27 14.78 7.57
N GLN A 264 4.97 13.65 7.75
CA GLN A 264 6.17 13.34 6.98
C GLN A 264 5.87 13.18 5.48
N LEU A 265 4.84 12.40 5.13
CA LEU A 265 4.45 12.17 3.74
C LEU A 265 3.95 13.44 3.06
N VAL A 266 3.09 14.23 3.71
CA VAL A 266 2.59 15.51 3.18
C VAL A 266 3.75 16.47 2.91
N SER A 267 4.67 16.62 3.86
CA SER A 267 5.86 17.47 3.69
C SER A 267 6.75 17.00 2.54
N ALA A 268 6.88 15.69 2.35
CA ALA A 268 7.65 15.12 1.26
C ALA A 268 6.98 15.38 -0.10
N VAL A 269 5.67 15.16 -0.22
CA VAL A 269 4.89 15.46 -1.43
C VAL A 269 4.94 16.94 -1.79
N ASP A 270 4.79 17.83 -0.81
CA ASP A 270 4.89 19.27 -1.03
C ASP A 270 6.29 19.67 -1.53
N SER A 271 7.34 19.00 -1.05
CA SER A 271 8.71 19.23 -1.50
C SER A 271 8.92 18.77 -2.93
N LEU A 272 8.33 17.63 -3.34
CA LEU A 272 8.34 17.18 -4.73
C LEU A 272 7.59 18.15 -5.65
N ARG A 273 6.39 18.59 -5.23
CA ARG A 273 5.56 19.51 -6.00
C ARG A 273 6.27 20.82 -6.30
N ARG A 274 7.02 21.37 -5.32
CA ARG A 274 7.79 22.62 -5.46
C ARG A 274 8.98 22.52 -6.42
N ARG A 275 9.51 21.31 -6.69
CA ARG A 275 10.66 21.12 -7.58
C ARG A 275 10.30 21.26 -9.06
N VAL A 276 9.02 21.15 -9.41
CA VAL A 276 8.57 21.23 -10.80
C VAL A 276 7.75 22.52 -10.98
N GLY A 277 8.31 23.43 -11.78
CA GLY A 277 7.61 24.65 -12.20
C GLY A 277 6.43 24.35 -13.14
N ALA A 278 5.60 25.35 -13.41
CA ALA A 278 4.54 25.21 -14.40
C ALA A 278 5.14 25.09 -15.81
N LEU A 279 4.83 23.99 -16.51
CA LEU A 279 5.33 23.71 -17.86
C LEU A 279 4.47 24.35 -18.94
N ASN A 280 3.15 24.46 -18.72
CA ASN A 280 2.17 25.01 -19.67
C ASN A 280 2.25 24.35 -21.06
N LEU A 281 2.22 23.02 -21.10
CA LEU A 281 2.35 22.22 -22.32
C LEU A 281 1.09 21.40 -22.58
N THR A 282 0.71 21.25 -23.85
CA THR A 282 -0.26 20.23 -24.26
C THR A 282 0.48 18.93 -24.58
N ALA A 283 -0.04 17.81 -24.10
CA ALA A 283 0.53 16.49 -24.25
C ALA A 283 -0.40 15.49 -24.93
N LEU A 284 0.21 14.56 -25.65
CA LEU A 284 -0.38 13.27 -26.04
C LEU A 284 0.06 12.24 -25.00
N ALA A 285 -0.88 11.50 -24.42
CA ALA A 285 -0.55 10.35 -23.58
C ALA A 285 -1.01 9.03 -24.23
N THR A 286 -0.37 7.93 -23.86
CA THR A 286 -0.78 6.61 -24.36
C THR A 286 -2.11 6.17 -23.74
N ARG A 287 -2.30 6.38 -22.43
CA ARG A 287 -3.47 5.94 -21.67
C ARG A 287 -3.93 6.99 -20.62
N PRO A 288 -5.20 6.92 -20.14
CA PRO A 288 -5.78 7.88 -19.20
C PRO A 288 -5.05 8.14 -17.86
N PRO A 289 -4.37 7.17 -17.21
CA PRO A 289 -3.74 7.42 -15.91
C PRO A 289 -2.66 8.51 -15.94
N ALA A 290 -2.05 8.75 -17.10
CA ALA A 290 -1.06 9.81 -17.29
C ALA A 290 -1.63 11.21 -16.97
N GLN A 291 -2.95 11.42 -17.14
CA GLN A 291 -3.58 12.72 -16.89
C GLN A 291 -3.34 13.20 -15.45
N TYR A 292 -3.60 12.36 -14.45
CA TYR A 292 -3.37 12.72 -13.05
C TYR A 292 -1.87 12.86 -12.72
N ALA A 293 -1.03 12.06 -13.37
CA ALA A 293 0.40 12.08 -13.13
C ALA A 293 1.07 13.41 -13.50
N VAL A 294 0.53 14.18 -14.46
CA VAL A 294 1.21 15.39 -14.98
C VAL A 294 0.40 16.69 -14.91
N SER A 295 -0.93 16.64 -14.76
CA SER A 295 -1.78 17.85 -14.80
C SER A 295 -1.36 18.90 -13.76
N TRP A 296 -0.96 18.46 -12.57
CA TRP A 296 -0.48 19.34 -11.50
C TRP A 296 0.73 20.17 -11.92
N ALA A 297 1.55 19.73 -12.88
CA ALA A 297 2.70 20.47 -13.40
C ALA A 297 2.34 21.43 -14.54
N GLY A 298 1.06 21.64 -14.84
CA GLY A 298 0.62 22.46 -15.97
C GLY A 298 0.79 21.76 -17.32
N VAL A 299 0.76 20.42 -17.33
CA VAL A 299 0.73 19.63 -18.57
C VAL A 299 -0.70 19.19 -18.84
N GLU A 300 -1.32 19.75 -19.87
CA GLU A 300 -2.66 19.40 -20.31
C GLU A 300 -2.61 18.15 -21.20
N VAL A 301 -3.11 17.01 -20.73
CA VAL A 301 -3.30 15.83 -21.58
C VAL A 301 -4.55 16.04 -22.43
N GLY A 302 -4.36 16.54 -23.66
CA GLY A 302 -5.44 16.80 -24.61
C GLY A 302 -5.79 15.59 -25.50
N TYR A 303 -4.88 14.64 -25.63
CA TYR A 303 -5.01 13.52 -26.56
C TYR A 303 -4.61 12.19 -25.92
N LEU A 304 -5.27 11.11 -26.35
CA LEU A 304 -5.02 9.75 -25.92
C LEU A 304 -4.92 8.80 -27.11
N LEU A 305 -3.93 7.90 -27.11
CA LEU A 305 -3.84 6.79 -28.07
C LEU A 305 -4.80 5.63 -27.72
N VAL A 306 -5.10 5.45 -26.44
CA VAL A 306 -6.16 4.57 -25.94
C VAL A 306 -7.08 5.43 -25.08
N LYS A 307 -8.34 5.56 -25.50
CA LYS A 307 -9.28 6.51 -24.90
C LYS A 307 -9.79 6.02 -23.55
N GLU A 308 -9.98 4.72 -23.42
CA GLU A 308 -10.52 4.02 -22.25
C GLU A 308 -10.13 2.53 -22.37
N GLU A 309 -10.23 1.77 -21.27
CA GLU A 309 -10.00 0.32 -21.35
C GLU A 309 -10.93 -0.34 -22.40
N GLY A 310 -10.36 -1.22 -23.23
CA GLY A 310 -11.07 -1.80 -24.38
C GLY A 310 -11.49 -0.82 -25.50
N LEU A 311 -11.12 0.46 -25.41
CA LEU A 311 -11.51 1.50 -26.39
C LEU A 311 -10.29 2.23 -26.97
N PRO A 312 -9.62 1.66 -27.97
CA PRO A 312 -8.50 2.31 -28.65
C PRO A 312 -8.93 3.57 -29.42
N ALA A 313 -7.97 4.43 -29.76
CA ALA A 313 -8.19 5.53 -30.69
C ALA A 313 -8.64 5.01 -32.06
N THR A 314 -9.65 5.65 -32.63
CA THR A 314 -10.12 5.41 -34.00
C THR A 314 -9.16 6.02 -35.02
N LEU A 315 -9.30 5.67 -36.30
CA LEU A 315 -8.52 6.31 -37.37
C LEU A 315 -8.70 7.83 -37.41
N GLU A 316 -9.91 8.31 -37.11
CA GLU A 316 -10.20 9.74 -37.02
C GLU A 316 -9.47 10.38 -35.82
N ASP A 317 -9.49 9.72 -34.66
CA ASP A 317 -8.75 10.18 -33.48
C ASP A 317 -7.24 10.28 -33.81
N ILE A 318 -6.67 9.26 -34.46
CA ILE A 318 -5.26 9.26 -34.89
C ILE A 318 -4.98 10.40 -35.87
N ALA A 319 -5.85 10.63 -36.86
CA ALA A 319 -5.68 11.74 -37.81
C ALA A 319 -5.70 13.11 -37.10
N ARG A 320 -6.56 13.29 -36.09
CA ARG A 320 -6.58 14.52 -35.28
C ARG A 320 -5.30 14.67 -34.44
N ILE A 321 -4.79 13.58 -33.88
CA ILE A 321 -3.52 13.57 -33.13
C ILE A 321 -2.35 13.96 -34.03
N GLU A 322 -2.25 13.34 -35.22
CA GLU A 322 -1.19 13.65 -36.19
C GLU A 322 -1.29 15.09 -36.70
N LYS A 323 -2.50 15.63 -36.89
CA LYS A 323 -2.71 17.05 -37.23
C LYS A 323 -2.22 17.97 -36.11
N ALA A 324 -2.55 17.69 -34.85
CA ALA A 324 -2.13 18.50 -33.71
C ALA A 324 -0.59 18.45 -33.52
N LEU A 325 0.03 17.28 -33.72
CA LEU A 325 1.48 17.11 -33.73
C LEU A 325 2.13 17.91 -34.87
N ALA A 326 1.59 17.84 -36.09
CA ALA A 326 2.08 18.57 -37.25
C ALA A 326 1.96 20.09 -37.09
N ALA A 327 0.88 20.56 -36.44
CA ALA A 327 0.66 21.97 -36.10
C ALA A 327 1.54 22.45 -34.93
N GLY A 328 2.23 21.54 -34.25
CA GLY A 328 3.05 21.84 -33.08
C GLY A 328 2.24 22.20 -31.84
N GLU A 329 0.96 21.81 -31.77
CA GLU A 329 0.11 22.00 -30.58
C GLU A 329 0.56 21.06 -29.46
N VAL A 330 0.83 19.80 -29.78
CA VAL A 330 1.37 18.81 -28.83
C VAL A 330 2.88 19.00 -28.67
N LYS A 331 3.31 19.28 -27.44
CA LYS A 331 4.72 19.55 -27.08
C LYS A 331 5.39 18.44 -26.28
N LEU A 332 4.63 17.43 -25.85
CA LEU A 332 5.13 16.30 -25.08
C LEU A 332 4.33 15.03 -25.41
N ILE A 333 5.03 13.89 -25.50
CA ILE A 333 4.42 12.57 -25.57
C ILE A 333 4.73 11.82 -24.27
N ILE A 334 3.72 11.18 -23.67
CA ILE A 334 3.84 10.48 -22.38
C ILE A 334 3.43 9.02 -22.56
N THR A 335 4.31 8.10 -22.19
CA THR A 335 4.04 6.66 -22.13
C THR A 335 4.01 6.18 -20.68
N LEU A 336 3.32 5.08 -20.42
CA LEU A 336 3.35 4.35 -19.15
C LEU A 336 4.34 3.18 -19.23
N SER A 337 4.98 2.85 -18.11
CA SER A 337 6.02 1.81 -18.07
C SER A 337 5.52 0.40 -18.40
N ASP A 338 4.22 0.16 -18.27
CA ASP A 338 3.51 -1.09 -18.58
C ASP A 338 2.72 -1.01 -19.89
N ASP A 339 2.95 0.00 -20.74
CA ASP A 339 2.33 0.05 -22.07
C ASP A 339 2.73 -1.20 -22.88
N PRO A 340 1.77 -1.87 -23.54
CA PRO A 340 2.09 -2.99 -24.41
C PRO A 340 2.95 -2.52 -25.60
N ALA A 341 3.81 -3.41 -26.12
CA ALA A 341 4.79 -3.06 -27.14
C ALA A 341 4.22 -2.29 -28.35
N PRO A 342 3.06 -2.66 -28.94
CA PRO A 342 2.49 -1.90 -30.05
C PRO A 342 2.16 -0.43 -29.71
N LEU A 343 1.67 -0.19 -28.49
CA LEU A 343 1.31 1.15 -28.03
C LEU A 343 2.56 2.00 -27.79
N LYS A 344 3.58 1.41 -27.17
CA LYS A 344 4.88 2.04 -26.98
C LYS A 344 5.55 2.38 -28.32
N SER A 345 5.58 1.43 -29.25
CA SER A 345 6.15 1.65 -30.58
C SER A 345 5.41 2.74 -31.35
N LYS A 346 4.07 2.84 -31.21
CA LYS A 346 3.34 3.94 -31.85
C LYS A 346 3.70 5.31 -31.27
N ALA A 347 3.85 5.42 -29.96
CA ALA A 347 4.28 6.66 -29.32
C ALA A 347 5.70 7.06 -29.73
N GLU A 348 6.62 6.09 -29.82
CA GLU A 348 8.00 6.28 -30.30
C GLU A 348 8.04 6.72 -31.78
N GLU A 349 7.21 6.10 -32.64
CA GLU A 349 7.06 6.49 -34.05
C GLU A 349 6.62 7.96 -34.17
N LEU A 350 5.58 8.36 -33.42
CA LEU A 350 5.07 9.73 -33.42
C LEU A 350 6.11 10.73 -32.87
N SER A 351 6.81 10.38 -31.80
CA SER A 351 7.91 11.19 -31.26
C SER A 351 9.01 11.43 -32.30
N ALA A 352 9.49 10.37 -32.96
CA ALA A 352 10.54 10.46 -33.97
C ALA A 352 10.10 11.23 -35.22
N ARG A 353 8.88 11.00 -35.72
CA ARG A 353 8.34 11.67 -36.90
C ARG A 353 8.18 13.18 -36.69
N TYR A 354 7.61 13.59 -35.57
CA TYR A 354 7.27 14.99 -35.30
C TYR A 354 8.31 15.72 -34.44
N LYS A 355 9.38 15.03 -34.02
CA LYS A 355 10.45 15.54 -33.17
C LYS A 355 9.93 16.11 -31.84
N VAL A 356 8.92 15.45 -31.28
CA VAL A 356 8.31 15.84 -29.99
C VAL A 356 8.94 15.00 -28.88
N PRO A 357 9.45 15.62 -27.79
CA PRO A 357 10.01 14.90 -26.65
C PRO A 357 9.05 13.83 -26.11
N LEU A 358 9.60 12.68 -25.74
CA LEU A 358 8.87 11.57 -25.14
C LEU A 358 9.43 11.29 -23.76
N ILE A 359 8.54 11.12 -22.77
CA ILE A 359 8.89 10.60 -21.44
C ILE A 359 8.09 9.34 -21.15
N THR A 360 8.67 8.46 -20.32
CA THR A 360 7.98 7.29 -19.78
C THR A 360 7.83 7.48 -18.28
N ILE A 361 6.60 7.39 -17.79
CA ILE A 361 6.29 7.46 -16.37
C ILE A 361 5.84 6.09 -15.83
N PRO A 362 6.02 5.81 -14.52
CA PRO A 362 5.59 4.55 -13.95
C PRO A 362 4.08 4.31 -14.06
N SER A 363 3.69 3.08 -14.30
CA SER A 363 2.29 2.65 -14.20
C SER A 363 1.76 2.83 -12.78
N PRO A 364 0.55 3.38 -12.58
CA PRO A 364 0.01 3.51 -11.25
C PRO A 364 -0.46 2.19 -10.64
N ILE A 365 -0.60 1.10 -11.41
CA ILE A 365 -1.15 -0.18 -10.92
C ILE A 365 -0.08 -1.18 -10.45
N THR A 366 1.20 -0.92 -10.70
CA THR A 366 2.32 -1.77 -10.24
C THR A 366 3.00 -1.16 -9.02
N PRO A 367 3.81 -1.90 -8.22
CA PRO A 367 4.73 -1.29 -7.27
C PRO A 367 5.70 -0.31 -7.96
N PRO A 368 6.27 0.69 -7.25
CA PRO A 368 6.19 0.93 -5.80
C PRO A 368 4.97 1.79 -5.40
N SER A 369 5.00 2.52 -4.29
CA SER A 369 3.90 3.41 -3.83
C SER A 369 3.55 4.51 -4.84
N ILE A 370 2.34 5.08 -4.79
CA ILE A 370 2.01 6.25 -5.62
C ILE A 370 2.87 7.45 -5.23
N TYR A 371 3.20 7.63 -3.95
CA TYR A 371 4.13 8.67 -3.50
C TYR A 371 5.49 8.58 -4.22
N GLU A 372 6.11 7.40 -4.27
CA GLU A 372 7.39 7.21 -4.95
C GLU A 372 7.28 7.45 -6.46
N LYS A 373 6.14 7.08 -7.06
CA LYS A 373 5.90 7.38 -8.48
C LYS A 373 5.74 8.86 -8.76
N ILE A 374 5.08 9.63 -7.88
CA ILE A 374 5.03 11.09 -7.98
C ILE A 374 6.46 11.66 -8.00
N ALA A 375 7.38 11.11 -7.19
CA ALA A 375 8.78 11.52 -7.21
C ALA A 375 9.47 11.22 -8.55
N LEU A 376 9.24 10.03 -9.13
CA LEU A 376 9.77 9.64 -10.43
C LEU A 376 9.20 10.51 -11.56
N VAL A 377 7.90 10.80 -11.54
CA VAL A 377 7.27 11.70 -12.52
C VAL A 377 7.87 13.11 -12.40
N ALA A 378 8.04 13.63 -11.18
CA ALA A 378 8.68 14.92 -10.97
C ALA A 378 10.11 14.96 -11.56
N GLN A 379 10.86 13.86 -11.45
CA GLN A 379 12.18 13.73 -12.07
C GLN A 379 12.10 13.76 -13.60
N GLU A 380 11.19 13.03 -14.22
CA GLU A 380 11.01 13.05 -15.68
C GLU A 380 10.60 14.44 -16.19
N LEU A 381 9.64 15.09 -15.54
CA LEU A 381 9.18 16.43 -15.91
C LEU A 381 10.28 17.49 -15.77
N SER A 382 11.18 17.35 -14.80
CA SER A 382 12.31 18.28 -14.62
C SER A 382 13.30 18.25 -15.79
N LYS A 383 13.41 17.12 -16.52
CA LYS A 383 14.25 17.00 -17.72
C LYS A 383 13.69 17.83 -18.88
N ILE A 384 12.36 17.90 -18.98
CA ILE A 384 11.67 18.71 -19.99
C ILE A 384 11.88 20.20 -19.72
N ALA A 385 11.75 20.63 -18.46
CA ALA A 385 11.93 22.04 -18.08
C ALA A 385 13.33 22.60 -18.38
N THR A 386 14.36 21.75 -18.41
CA THR A 386 15.75 22.15 -18.69
C THR A 386 16.07 22.18 -20.19
N SER A 387 15.19 21.60 -21.02
CA SER A 387 15.39 21.44 -22.46
C SER A 387 14.61 22.46 -23.30
N ALA A 388 13.69 23.19 -22.67
CA ALA A 388 12.93 24.31 -23.24
C ALA A 388 13.65 25.63 -22.94
#